data_AF-A0A840V1M1-F1
#
_entry.id   AF-A0A840V1M1-F1
#
_cell.length_a   1.000
_cell.length_b   1.000
_cell.length_c   1.000
_cell.angle_alpha   90.00
_cell.angle_beta   90.00
_cell.angle_gamma   90.00
#
_symmetry.space_group_name_H-M   'P 1'
#
loop_
_entity.id
_entity.type
_entity.pdbx_description
1 polymer ?
#
loop_
_entity_poly.entity_id
_entity_poly.type
_entity_poly.pdbx_seq_one_letter_code
_entity_poly.pdbx_strand_id
1 'polypeptide(L)'
;MKPASFIASKLALAAIVAAVFGLSGVAHAQRSKADISEPVFDSLPSPQFEGTKNKSFKPKDWLEVEAGISIPATSREQETVGFIDQVTVKWYVAVKDKATRKNVLLTKDITHINVPVGEEFFSSVYLSPNTLKRLTGTDRASKGAVEVVALEVLVNGTKVGEATTKFDSGWWNSGNLSRTEQFPLLSKDKTPFKNFWWDRYAEIQEER
;
A
#
# COMPACT_ATOMS: atom_id res chain seq x y z
N MET A 1 -39.23 69.72 -2.04
CA MET A 1 -38.90 68.39 -2.60
C MET A 1 -37.89 68.60 -3.72
N LYS A 2 -36.87 67.75 -3.78
CA LYS A 2 -35.69 67.82 -4.66
C LYS A 2 -36.06 67.84 -6.16
N PRO A 3 -35.26 68.53 -7.02
CA PRO A 3 -35.26 68.31 -8.46
C PRO A 3 -34.28 67.18 -8.81
N ALA A 4 -34.48 66.50 -9.95
CA ALA A 4 -33.41 66.12 -10.89
C ALA A 4 -33.93 65.17 -11.98
N SER A 5 -33.91 65.65 -13.22
CA SER A 5 -33.60 64.85 -14.40
C SER A 5 -32.78 65.75 -15.32
N PHE A 6 -31.60 65.27 -15.74
CA PHE A 6 -31.22 65.10 -17.15
C PHE A 6 -29.70 64.90 -17.28
N ILE A 7 -29.36 63.71 -17.76
CA ILE A 7 -28.31 63.32 -18.72
C ILE A 7 -26.87 63.83 -18.52
N ALA A 8 -25.96 62.86 -18.31
CA ALA A 8 -24.67 62.84 -19.01
C ALA A 8 -24.21 61.39 -19.21
N SER A 9 -24.30 60.92 -20.45
CA SER A 9 -23.71 59.66 -20.92
C SER A 9 -22.29 59.94 -21.39
N LYS A 10 -21.27 59.30 -20.80
CA LYS A 10 -19.94 59.16 -21.41
C LYS A 10 -19.31 57.81 -21.05
N LEU A 11 -19.14 57.03 -22.13
CA LEU A 11 -18.22 55.92 -22.37
C LEU A 11 -17.20 55.57 -21.27
N ALA A 12 -17.18 54.30 -20.90
CA ALA A 12 -15.94 53.58 -20.62
C ALA A 12 -15.99 52.22 -21.35
N LEU A 13 -15.05 52.01 -22.27
CA LEU A 13 -14.88 50.83 -23.11
C LEU A 13 -13.58 50.12 -22.69
N ALA A 14 -13.64 48.77 -22.68
CA ALA A 14 -12.53 47.80 -22.75
C ALA A 14 -11.66 47.62 -21.47
N ALA A 15 -11.21 46.42 -21.08
CA ALA A 15 -11.37 45.06 -21.58
C ALA A 15 -11.06 44.09 -20.42
N ILE A 16 -11.90 43.08 -20.19
CA ILE A 16 -11.57 41.95 -19.30
C ILE A 16 -10.93 40.88 -20.18
N VAL A 17 -9.63 40.70 -20.08
CA VAL A 17 -8.92 39.55 -20.66
C VAL A 17 -9.28 38.32 -19.82
N ALA A 18 -10.16 37.48 -20.34
CA ALA A 18 -10.40 36.15 -19.79
C ALA A 18 -9.22 35.24 -20.16
N ALA A 19 -8.24 35.12 -19.26
CA ALA A 19 -7.22 34.09 -19.33
C ALA A 19 -7.84 32.75 -18.91
N VAL A 20 -8.47 32.05 -19.87
CA VAL A 20 -8.82 30.63 -19.73
C VAL A 20 -7.54 29.85 -20.01
N PHE A 21 -6.69 29.68 -18.99
CA PHE A 21 -5.61 28.71 -19.00
C PHE A 21 -5.86 27.64 -17.95
N GLY A 22 -5.98 26.39 -18.40
CA GLY A 22 -5.70 25.21 -17.60
C GLY A 22 -6.86 24.60 -16.80
N LEU A 23 -7.88 24.06 -17.46
CA LEU A 23 -8.81 23.09 -16.84
C LEU A 23 -8.67 21.66 -17.40
N SER A 24 -7.59 21.34 -18.09
CA SER A 24 -7.30 19.97 -18.54
C SER A 24 -6.73 19.05 -17.45
N GLY A 25 -6.35 19.59 -16.28
CA GLY A 25 -5.72 18.80 -15.20
C GLY A 25 -6.69 18.06 -14.28
N VAL A 26 -7.96 18.49 -14.20
CA VAL A 26 -8.93 17.95 -13.21
C VAL A 26 -9.72 16.73 -13.70
N ALA A 27 -9.71 16.44 -14.99
CA ALA A 27 -10.52 15.36 -15.57
C ALA A 27 -9.85 13.96 -15.49
N HIS A 28 -8.53 13.88 -15.27
CA HIS A 28 -7.81 12.59 -15.13
C HIS A 28 -7.72 12.10 -13.68
N ALA A 29 -7.87 12.97 -12.69
CA ALA A 29 -7.76 12.60 -11.27
C ALA A 29 -8.91 11.70 -10.77
N GLN A 30 -9.99 11.54 -11.54
CA GLN A 30 -11.19 10.81 -11.14
C GLN A 30 -11.31 9.39 -11.72
N ARG A 31 -10.41 8.95 -12.62
CA ARG A 31 -10.57 7.68 -13.35
C ARG A 31 -9.72 6.50 -12.86
N SER A 32 -8.70 6.71 -12.04
CA SER A 32 -7.67 5.69 -11.83
C SER A 32 -7.53 5.25 -10.38
N LYS A 33 -8.64 4.81 -9.77
CA LYS A 33 -8.55 4.13 -8.48
C LYS A 33 -8.06 2.70 -8.68
N ALA A 34 -7.12 2.26 -7.86
CA ALA A 34 -6.70 0.86 -7.82
C ALA A 34 -7.85 -0.01 -7.29
N ASP A 35 -8.01 -1.19 -7.86
CA ASP A 35 -8.79 -2.28 -7.26
C ASP A 35 -7.86 -3.07 -6.34
N ILE A 36 -8.30 -3.28 -5.09
CA ILE A 36 -7.47 -3.85 -4.03
C ILE A 36 -8.32 -4.86 -3.27
N SER A 37 -7.87 -6.12 -3.25
CA SER A 37 -8.52 -7.16 -2.46
C SER A 37 -8.37 -6.88 -0.95
N GLU A 38 -9.33 -7.31 -0.13
CA GLU A 38 -9.15 -7.34 1.32
C GLU A 38 -7.87 -8.13 1.68
N PRO A 39 -6.97 -7.61 2.54
CA PRO A 39 -5.75 -8.32 2.90
C PRO A 39 -6.04 -9.67 3.59
N VAL A 40 -5.38 -10.73 3.14
CA VAL A 40 -5.56 -12.09 3.63
C VAL A 40 -4.36 -12.54 4.47
N PHE A 41 -4.64 -13.37 5.48
CA PHE A 41 -3.65 -13.95 6.37
C PHE A 41 -3.42 -15.43 6.09
N ASP A 42 -2.16 -15.83 5.99
CA ASP A 42 -1.77 -17.23 5.96
C ASP A 42 -0.62 -17.55 6.94
N SER A 43 -0.57 -18.81 7.36
CA SER A 43 0.50 -19.40 8.13
C SER A 43 1.31 -20.32 7.24
N LEU A 44 2.48 -19.87 6.81
CA LEU A 44 3.35 -20.64 5.94
C LEU A 44 4.47 -21.33 6.73
N PRO A 45 4.62 -22.66 6.65
CA PRO A 45 5.78 -23.32 7.25
C PRO A 45 7.05 -22.90 6.49
N SER A 46 8.17 -22.81 7.20
CA SER A 46 9.48 -22.64 6.56
C SER A 46 9.64 -23.66 5.42
N PRO A 47 10.04 -23.24 4.21
CA PRO A 47 10.16 -24.14 3.07
C PRO A 47 11.22 -25.20 3.35
N GLN A 48 10.92 -26.41 2.91
CA GLN A 48 11.86 -27.53 2.91
C GLN A 48 12.30 -27.77 1.47
N PHE A 49 13.60 -27.71 1.23
CA PHE A 49 14.16 -27.96 -0.08
C PHE A 49 14.59 -29.42 -0.17
N GLU A 50 14.13 -30.13 -1.20
CA GLU A 50 14.65 -31.44 -1.55
C GLU A 50 15.98 -31.24 -2.30
N GLY A 51 17.08 -31.83 -1.80
CA GLY A 51 18.42 -31.57 -2.34
C GLY A 51 19.57 -32.17 -1.52
N THR A 52 20.81 -31.72 -1.80
CA THR A 52 22.05 -32.16 -1.12
C THR A 52 21.94 -32.11 0.40
N LYS A 53 22.84 -32.82 1.13
CA LYS A 53 22.84 -32.99 2.61
C LYS A 53 22.01 -31.95 3.37
N ASN A 54 20.73 -32.27 3.56
CA ASN A 54 19.82 -31.42 4.30
C ASN A 54 20.23 -31.40 5.76
N LYS A 55 20.58 -30.23 6.29
CA LYS A 55 20.74 -30.04 7.74
C LYS A 55 19.36 -30.18 8.37
N SER A 56 19.25 -31.02 9.40
CA SER A 56 17.99 -31.18 10.11
C SER A 56 17.58 -29.87 10.77
N PHE A 57 16.35 -29.43 10.52
CA PHE A 57 15.70 -28.34 11.25
C PHE A 57 14.21 -28.66 11.41
N LYS A 58 13.56 -28.02 12.38
CA LYS A 58 12.11 -28.06 12.51
C LYS A 58 11.53 -26.84 11.79
N PRO A 59 10.68 -27.01 10.76
CA PRO A 59 9.97 -25.89 10.15
C PRO A 59 9.21 -25.09 11.21
N LYS A 60 9.26 -23.77 11.09
CA LYS A 60 8.52 -22.85 11.94
C LYS A 60 7.54 -22.07 11.09
N ASP A 61 6.50 -21.57 11.71
CA ASP A 61 5.43 -20.88 11.00
C ASP A 61 5.77 -19.40 10.82
N TRP A 62 5.70 -18.96 9.57
CA TRP A 62 5.73 -17.57 9.17
C TRP A 62 4.31 -17.07 9.04
N LEU A 63 4.06 -15.83 9.43
CA LEU A 63 2.79 -15.19 9.13
C LEU A 63 2.96 -14.35 7.87
N GLU A 64 2.17 -14.65 6.86
CA GLU A 64 2.05 -13.88 5.62
C GLU A 64 0.79 -13.02 5.68
N VAL A 65 0.93 -11.80 5.18
CA VAL A 65 -0.18 -10.91 4.83
C VAL A 65 -0.04 -10.58 3.36
N GLU A 66 -1.08 -10.85 2.58
CA GLU A 66 -1.09 -10.68 1.12
C GLU A 66 -2.32 -9.88 0.67
N ALA A 67 -2.18 -9.09 -0.39
CA ALA A 67 -3.31 -8.52 -1.13
C ALA A 67 -3.03 -8.54 -2.64
N GLY A 68 -4.08 -8.82 -3.41
CA GLY A 68 -4.13 -8.61 -4.86
C GLY A 68 -4.44 -7.15 -5.17
N ILE A 69 -3.76 -6.61 -6.18
CA ILE A 69 -3.83 -5.21 -6.58
C ILE A 69 -3.89 -5.16 -8.11
N SER A 70 -4.86 -4.43 -8.66
CA SER A 70 -4.91 -4.06 -10.07
C SER A 70 -5.01 -2.54 -10.20
N ILE A 71 -4.18 -1.95 -11.07
CA ILE A 71 -4.08 -0.49 -11.21
C ILE A 71 -4.36 -0.14 -12.68
N PRO A 72 -5.43 0.61 -12.99
CA PRO A 72 -5.64 1.14 -14.33
C PRO A 72 -4.60 2.20 -14.65
N ALA A 73 -4.41 2.53 -15.93
CA ALA A 73 -3.51 3.61 -16.31
C ALA A 73 -3.91 4.93 -15.63
N THR A 74 -2.90 5.65 -15.13
CA THR A 74 -3.02 6.97 -14.49
C THR A 74 -2.54 8.09 -15.41
N SER A 75 -1.85 7.74 -16.50
CA SER A 75 -1.37 8.68 -17.53
C SER A 75 -1.50 8.08 -18.93
N ARG A 76 -1.51 8.95 -19.95
CA ARG A 76 -1.50 8.52 -21.36
C ARG A 76 -0.26 7.73 -21.75
N GLU A 77 0.87 8.00 -21.11
CA GLU A 77 2.10 7.24 -21.29
C GLU A 77 1.90 5.79 -20.84
N GLN A 78 1.30 5.58 -19.66
CA GLN A 78 0.98 4.25 -19.15
C GLN A 78 -0.05 3.53 -20.02
N GLU A 79 -1.04 4.23 -20.59
CA GLU A 79 -1.96 3.65 -21.58
C GLU A 79 -1.24 3.15 -22.85
N THR A 80 -0.12 3.78 -23.22
CA THR A 80 0.63 3.46 -24.43
C THR A 80 1.67 2.37 -24.18
N VAL A 81 2.43 2.48 -23.09
CA VAL A 81 3.50 1.55 -22.72
C VAL A 81 2.94 0.28 -22.10
N GLY A 82 1.79 0.35 -21.41
CA GLY A 82 1.15 -0.78 -20.74
C GLY A 82 1.74 -1.11 -19.37
N PHE A 83 2.68 -0.31 -18.86
CA PHE A 83 3.35 -0.54 -17.58
C PHE A 83 3.39 0.73 -16.72
N ILE A 84 3.47 0.52 -15.41
CA ILE A 84 3.73 1.52 -14.37
C ILE A 84 5.14 1.24 -13.83
N ASP A 85 6.05 2.19 -14.04
CA ASP A 85 7.46 2.03 -13.64
C ASP A 85 7.64 1.74 -12.16
N GLN A 86 6.86 2.42 -11.31
CA GLN A 86 6.98 2.31 -9.86
C GLN A 86 5.62 2.41 -9.16
N VAL A 87 5.33 1.41 -8.32
CA VAL A 87 4.19 1.37 -7.41
C VAL A 87 4.69 1.16 -5.99
N THR A 88 4.34 2.05 -5.06
CA THR A 88 4.68 1.86 -3.65
C THR A 88 3.45 1.36 -2.89
N VAL A 89 3.58 0.20 -2.25
CA VAL A 89 2.59 -0.36 -1.34
C VAL A 89 3.08 -0.14 0.10
N LYS A 90 2.33 0.66 0.86
CA LYS A 90 2.60 0.91 2.28
C LYS A 90 1.74 -0.02 3.11
N TRP A 91 2.38 -0.88 3.89
CA TRP A 91 1.73 -1.84 4.76
C TRP A 91 1.64 -1.34 6.20
N TYR A 92 0.50 -1.59 6.83
CA TYR A 92 0.19 -1.25 8.21
C TYR A 92 -0.40 -2.47 8.92
N VAL A 93 0.37 -3.11 9.81
CA VAL A 93 -0.03 -4.34 10.49
C VAL A 93 -0.06 -4.10 12.00
N ALA A 94 -1.24 -4.14 12.61
CA ALA A 94 -1.39 -4.05 14.06
C ALA A 94 -1.34 -5.44 14.70
N VAL A 95 -0.37 -5.66 15.57
CA VAL A 95 -0.17 -6.92 16.29
C VAL A 95 -0.36 -6.67 17.78
N LYS A 96 -1.05 -7.58 18.46
CA LYS A 96 -1.19 -7.52 19.91
C LYS A 96 0.11 -7.96 20.58
N ASP A 97 0.79 -7.04 21.24
CA ASP A 97 1.96 -7.37 22.05
C ASP A 97 1.50 -7.93 23.39
N LYS A 98 1.89 -9.18 23.67
CA LYS A 98 1.57 -9.87 24.91
C LYS A 98 2.26 -9.26 26.12
N ALA A 99 3.47 -8.71 25.96
CA ALA A 99 4.24 -8.12 27.04
C ALA A 99 3.60 -6.82 27.53
N THR A 100 3.27 -5.91 26.61
CA THR A 100 2.67 -4.61 26.96
C THR A 100 1.14 -4.62 26.99
N ARG A 101 0.49 -5.66 26.46
CA ARG A 101 -0.96 -5.78 26.26
C ARG A 101 -1.55 -4.70 25.32
N LYS A 102 -0.70 -3.97 24.61
CA LYS A 102 -1.08 -2.92 23.66
C LYS A 102 -0.94 -3.43 22.22
N ASN A 103 -1.62 -2.74 21.30
CA ASN A 103 -1.42 -2.95 19.88
C ASN A 103 -0.17 -2.20 19.44
N VAL A 104 0.72 -2.94 18.79
CA VAL A 104 1.93 -2.42 18.16
C VAL A 104 1.67 -2.35 16.66
N LEU A 105 1.87 -1.17 16.07
CA LEU A 105 1.80 -0.96 14.63
C LEU A 105 3.18 -1.22 14.03
N LEU A 106 3.22 -2.19 13.12
CA LEU A 106 4.37 -2.50 12.29
C LEU A 106 4.11 -1.98 10.88
N THR A 107 5.12 -1.37 10.26
CA THR A 107 4.99 -0.76 8.94
C THR A 107 6.07 -1.24 7.99
N LYS A 108 5.74 -1.31 6.70
CA LYS A 108 6.70 -1.60 5.64
C LYS A 108 6.26 -0.93 4.35
N ASP A 109 7.18 -0.22 3.71
CA ASP A 109 6.99 0.26 2.35
C ASP A 109 7.67 -0.73 1.41
N ILE A 110 6.93 -1.18 0.39
CA ILE A 110 7.44 -2.03 -0.69
C ILE A 110 7.27 -1.26 -1.99
N THR A 111 8.37 -1.09 -2.72
CA THR A 111 8.35 -0.50 -4.04
C THR A 111 8.41 -1.62 -5.08
N HIS A 112 7.31 -1.79 -5.82
CA HIS A 112 7.25 -2.66 -6.98
C HIS A 112 7.62 -1.90 -8.25
N ILE A 113 8.29 -2.58 -9.18
CA ILE A 113 8.70 -2.04 -10.47
C ILE A 113 8.10 -2.86 -11.61
N ASN A 114 8.03 -2.26 -12.81
CA ASN A 114 7.55 -2.92 -14.03
C ASN A 114 6.14 -3.51 -13.86
N VAL A 115 5.23 -2.77 -13.21
CA VAL A 115 3.89 -3.28 -12.90
C VAL A 115 2.98 -3.16 -14.12
N PRO A 116 2.37 -4.25 -14.62
CA PRO A 116 1.47 -4.21 -15.77
C PRO A 116 0.19 -3.43 -15.46
N VAL A 117 -0.26 -2.62 -16.41
CA VAL A 117 -1.51 -1.85 -16.29
C VAL A 117 -2.72 -2.79 -16.39
N GLY A 118 -3.64 -2.68 -15.42
CA GLY A 118 -4.93 -3.38 -15.41
C GLY A 118 -4.84 -4.88 -15.08
N GLU A 119 -3.65 -5.45 -14.99
CA GLU A 119 -3.43 -6.83 -14.55
C GLU A 119 -3.27 -6.90 -13.04
N GLU A 120 -3.77 -7.98 -12.43
CA GLU A 120 -3.62 -8.21 -10.99
C GLU A 120 -2.21 -8.70 -10.68
N PHE A 121 -1.57 -8.06 -9.71
CA PHE A 121 -0.33 -8.54 -9.09
C PHE A 121 -0.52 -8.61 -7.58
N PHE A 122 0.33 -9.39 -6.90
CA PHE A 122 0.29 -9.52 -5.45
C PHE A 122 1.45 -8.79 -4.78
N SER A 123 1.15 -8.18 -3.63
CA SER A 123 2.13 -7.65 -2.68
C SER A 123 1.94 -8.35 -1.34
N SER A 124 3.04 -8.64 -0.64
CA SER A 124 2.99 -9.31 0.65
C SER A 124 4.06 -8.86 1.63
N VAL A 125 3.71 -8.92 2.91
CA VAL A 125 4.62 -8.73 4.04
C VAL A 125 4.57 -9.93 4.97
N TYR A 126 5.68 -10.16 5.67
CA TYR A 126 5.87 -11.33 6.51
C TYR A 126 6.35 -10.96 7.90
N LEU A 127 5.90 -11.72 8.89
CA LEU A 127 6.51 -11.78 10.22
C LEU A 127 7.28 -13.08 10.38
N SER A 128 8.54 -12.96 10.80
CA SER A 128 9.36 -14.12 11.10
C SER A 128 8.84 -14.87 12.34
N PRO A 129 9.09 -16.19 12.45
CA PRO A 129 8.72 -16.97 13.63
C PRO A 129 9.29 -16.39 14.94
N ASN A 130 10.48 -15.79 14.87
CA ASN A 130 11.11 -15.16 16.04
C ASN A 130 10.41 -13.85 16.43
N THR A 131 9.96 -13.07 15.45
CA THR A 131 9.18 -11.85 15.67
C THR A 131 7.83 -12.21 16.29
N LEU A 132 7.13 -13.21 15.75
CA LEU A 132 5.88 -13.74 16.29
C LEU A 132 6.06 -14.21 17.74
N LYS A 133 7.12 -14.97 18.02
CA LYS A 133 7.42 -15.45 19.38
C LYS A 133 7.67 -14.31 20.36
N ARG A 134 8.35 -13.24 19.94
CA ARG A 134 8.59 -12.06 20.79
C ARG A 134 7.32 -11.29 21.08
N LEU A 135 6.46 -11.09 20.09
CA LEU A 135 5.22 -10.32 20.24
C LEU A 135 4.12 -11.10 20.96
N THR A 136 3.94 -12.37 20.61
CA THR A 136 2.77 -13.16 21.04
C THR A 136 3.09 -14.22 22.08
N GLY A 137 4.38 -14.50 22.30
CA GLY A 137 4.85 -15.60 23.16
C GLY A 137 4.73 -16.99 22.52
N THR A 138 4.28 -17.11 21.26
CA THR A 138 4.21 -18.36 20.51
C THR A 138 4.90 -18.21 19.15
N ASP A 139 5.54 -19.28 18.69
CA ASP A 139 6.15 -19.38 17.37
C ASP A 139 5.20 -19.96 16.30
N ARG A 140 3.89 -20.10 16.63
CA ARG A 140 2.84 -20.46 15.69
C ARG A 140 2.18 -19.19 15.14
N ALA A 141 2.21 -19.04 13.82
CA ALA A 141 1.39 -18.04 13.15
C ALA A 141 -0.08 -18.45 13.31
N SER A 142 -0.91 -17.51 13.77
CA SER A 142 -2.36 -17.71 13.81
C SER A 142 -3.04 -16.40 13.43
N LYS A 143 -4.22 -16.48 12.82
CA LYS A 143 -5.02 -15.29 12.49
C LYS A 143 -5.31 -14.41 13.71
N GLY A 144 -5.30 -14.99 14.92
CA GLY A 144 -5.47 -14.24 16.17
C GLY A 144 -4.23 -13.47 16.64
N ALA A 145 -3.07 -13.62 15.98
CA ALA A 145 -1.88 -12.83 16.28
C ALA A 145 -2.00 -11.40 15.74
N VAL A 146 -2.67 -11.23 14.59
CA VAL A 146 -2.87 -9.92 13.95
C VAL A 146 -4.25 -9.39 14.28
N GLU A 147 -4.31 -8.15 14.75
CA GLU A 147 -5.56 -7.51 15.13
C GLU A 147 -6.28 -6.94 13.90
N VAL A 148 -5.53 -6.14 13.11
CA VAL A 148 -6.00 -5.46 11.90
C VAL A 148 -4.82 -5.17 10.97
N VAL A 149 -5.10 -5.22 9.67
CA VAL A 149 -4.19 -4.85 8.59
C VAL A 149 -4.84 -3.81 7.70
N ALA A 150 -4.02 -2.89 7.21
CA ALA A 150 -4.33 -2.01 6.10
C ALA A 150 -3.14 -1.87 5.15
N LEU A 151 -3.43 -1.38 3.95
CA LEU A 151 -2.42 -0.95 2.98
C LEU A 151 -2.87 0.31 2.24
N GLU A 152 -1.90 1.11 1.80
CA GLU A 152 -2.08 2.19 0.82
C GLU A 152 -1.26 1.88 -0.44
N VAL A 153 -1.83 2.15 -1.61
CA VAL A 153 -1.16 2.00 -2.91
C VAL A 153 -0.92 3.38 -3.50
N LEU A 154 0.33 3.66 -3.86
CA LEU A 154 0.77 4.93 -4.42
C LEU A 154 1.43 4.72 -5.77
N VAL A 155 1.06 5.55 -6.76
CA VAL A 155 1.73 5.67 -8.06
C VAL A 155 2.39 7.05 -8.11
N ASN A 156 3.70 7.10 -8.33
CA ASN A 156 4.47 8.35 -8.35
C ASN A 156 4.23 9.23 -7.10
N GLY A 157 4.13 8.61 -5.93
CA GLY A 157 3.87 9.30 -4.66
C GLY A 157 2.42 9.77 -4.45
N THR A 158 1.52 9.55 -5.41
CA THR A 158 0.09 9.88 -5.30
C THR A 158 -0.69 8.64 -4.89
N LYS A 159 -1.47 8.72 -3.80
CA LYS A 159 -2.33 7.61 -3.37
C LYS A 159 -3.44 7.35 -4.39
N VAL A 160 -3.48 6.13 -4.91
CA VAL A 160 -4.48 5.66 -5.89
C VAL A 160 -5.49 4.67 -5.27
N GLY A 161 -5.22 4.14 -4.07
CA GLY A 161 -6.14 3.27 -3.37
C GLY A 161 -5.66 2.90 -1.97
N GLU A 162 -6.55 2.32 -1.19
CA GLU A 162 -6.28 1.78 0.14
C GLU A 162 -7.27 0.64 0.46
N ALA A 163 -6.87 -0.27 1.33
CA ALA A 163 -7.74 -1.34 1.84
C ALA A 163 -7.43 -1.60 3.32
N THR A 164 -8.43 -2.09 4.05
CA THR A 164 -8.29 -2.51 5.44
C THR A 164 -9.17 -3.72 5.72
N THR A 165 -8.69 -4.60 6.59
CA THR A 165 -9.42 -5.80 7.05
C THR A 165 -10.49 -5.49 8.08
N LYS A 166 -10.30 -4.41 8.85
CA LYS A 166 -11.23 -3.95 9.90
C LYS A 166 -11.12 -2.43 10.09
N PHE A 167 -12.13 -1.87 10.76
CA PHE A 167 -12.26 -0.43 11.05
C PHE A 167 -12.33 0.43 9.78
N ASP A 168 -12.62 1.71 9.96
CA ASP A 168 -12.58 2.67 8.86
C ASP A 168 -11.13 2.93 8.43
N SER A 169 -10.95 3.25 7.14
CA SER A 169 -9.67 3.66 6.60
C SER A 169 -9.03 4.80 7.40
N GLY A 170 -7.70 4.78 7.49
CA GLY A 170 -6.92 5.76 8.23
C GLY A 170 -6.69 5.42 9.70
N TRP A 171 -7.21 4.30 10.21
CA TRP A 171 -6.99 3.86 11.60
C TRP A 171 -5.50 3.78 11.97
N TRP A 172 -4.62 3.49 10.99
CA TRP A 172 -3.17 3.42 11.16
C TRP A 172 -2.52 4.77 11.52
N ASN A 173 -3.25 5.88 11.38
CA ASN A 173 -2.82 7.21 11.79
C ASN A 173 -3.21 7.54 13.25
N SER A 174 -3.89 6.64 13.95
CA SER A 174 -4.31 6.85 15.34
C SER A 174 -3.10 6.96 16.29
N GLY A 175 -3.11 7.97 17.16
CA GLY A 175 -2.08 8.18 18.19
C GLY A 175 -2.06 7.11 19.30
N ASN A 176 -3.04 6.21 19.34
CA ASN A 176 -3.14 5.14 20.35
C ASN A 176 -2.32 3.89 20.00
N LEU A 177 -1.69 3.85 18.82
CA LEU A 177 -0.85 2.74 18.38
C LEU A 177 0.60 2.95 18.79
N SER A 178 1.19 1.95 19.46
CA SER A 178 2.62 1.96 19.74
C SER A 178 3.37 1.63 18.45
N ARG A 179 4.31 2.49 18.04
CA ARG A 179 5.17 2.25 16.87
C ARG A 179 6.52 1.74 17.32
N THR A 180 7.09 0.78 16.59
CA THR A 180 8.42 0.24 16.87
C THR A 180 9.10 -0.29 15.61
N GLU A 181 10.39 -0.02 15.49
CA GLU A 181 11.25 -0.60 14.44
C GLU A 181 11.93 -1.90 14.92
N GLN A 182 11.72 -2.30 16.17
CA GLN A 182 12.34 -3.49 16.75
C GLN A 182 11.88 -4.79 16.07
N PHE A 183 10.69 -4.77 15.46
CA PHE A 183 10.02 -5.93 14.88
C PHE A 183 9.74 -5.67 13.40
N PRO A 184 10.72 -5.86 12.51
CA PRO A 184 10.55 -5.52 11.12
C PRO A 184 9.51 -6.44 10.46
N LEU A 185 8.60 -5.84 9.71
CA LEU A 185 7.90 -6.52 8.63
C LEU A 185 8.88 -6.76 7.48
N LEU A 186 8.87 -7.96 6.94
CA LEU A 186 9.76 -8.37 5.86
C LEU A 186 9.00 -8.39 4.55
N SER A 187 9.61 -7.88 3.48
CA SER A 187 9.14 -8.08 2.12
C SER A 187 9.52 -9.48 1.64
N LYS A 188 8.82 -10.01 0.63
CA LYS A 188 9.00 -11.38 0.14
C LYS A 188 10.45 -11.73 -0.20
N ASP A 189 11.21 -10.81 -0.80
CA ASP A 189 12.63 -10.96 -1.16
C ASP A 189 13.55 -11.18 0.06
N LYS A 190 13.13 -10.74 1.25
CA LYS A 190 13.84 -10.92 2.53
C LYS A 190 13.40 -12.17 3.30
N THR A 191 12.65 -13.07 2.67
CA THR A 191 12.14 -14.30 3.29
C THR A 191 12.66 -15.56 2.61
N PRO A 192 12.53 -16.73 3.25
CA PRO A 192 12.75 -18.02 2.59
C PRO A 192 11.83 -18.28 1.38
N PHE A 193 10.71 -17.53 1.26
CA PHE A 193 9.74 -17.67 0.17
C PHE A 193 10.10 -16.88 -1.09
N LYS A 194 11.24 -16.17 -1.10
CA LYS A 194 11.65 -15.32 -2.23
C LYS A 194 11.61 -16.03 -3.58
N ASN A 195 11.92 -17.32 -3.63
CA ASN A 195 11.98 -18.12 -4.86
C ASN A 195 10.66 -18.84 -5.21
N PHE A 196 9.62 -18.72 -4.38
CA PHE A 196 8.32 -19.35 -4.63
C PHE A 196 7.37 -18.40 -5.37
N TRP A 197 6.51 -18.91 -6.25
CA TRP A 197 5.44 -18.15 -6.91
C TRP A 197 5.91 -16.88 -7.62
N TRP A 198 7.03 -16.95 -8.33
CA TRP A 198 7.73 -15.80 -8.89
C TRP A 198 6.87 -14.96 -9.86
N ASP A 199 5.99 -15.57 -10.65
CA ASP A 199 5.07 -14.84 -11.55
C ASP A 199 3.84 -14.22 -10.85
N ARG A 200 3.58 -14.57 -9.58
CA ARG A 200 2.42 -14.06 -8.83
C ARG A 200 2.67 -12.66 -8.26
N TYR A 201 3.92 -12.37 -7.90
CA TYR A 201 4.29 -11.13 -7.22
C TYR A 201 5.05 -10.21 -8.16
N ALA A 202 4.70 -8.93 -8.18
CA ALA A 202 5.45 -7.95 -8.96
C ALA A 202 6.89 -7.81 -8.43
N GLU A 203 7.81 -7.53 -9.34
CA GLU A 203 9.23 -7.31 -9.04
C GLU A 203 9.39 -6.25 -7.95
N ILE A 204 10.27 -6.49 -6.98
CA ILE A 204 10.57 -5.56 -5.90
C ILE A 204 11.86 -4.82 -6.23
N GLN A 205 11.85 -3.50 -6.13
CA GLN A 205 13.04 -2.67 -6.29
C GLN A 205 14.08 -3.06 -5.23
N GLU A 206 15.27 -3.45 -5.65
CA GLU A 206 16.39 -3.69 -4.75
C GLU A 206 16.91 -2.37 -4.16
N GLU A 207 17.16 -2.36 -2.84
CA GLU A 207 17.89 -1.28 -2.19
C GLU A 207 19.35 -1.29 -2.72
N ARG A 208 19.77 -0.20 -3.37
CA ARG A 208 21.13 -0.02 -3.92
C ARG A 208 22.09 0.54 -2.88
#